data_AF-A0A530QRX2-F1
#
_entry.id   AF-A0A530QRX2-F1
#
_cell.length_a   1.000
_cell.length_b   1.000
_cell.length_c   1.000
_cell.angle_alpha   90.00
_cell.angle_beta   90.00
_cell.angle_gamma   90.00
#
_symmetry.space_group_name_H-M   'P 1'
#
loop_
_entity.id
_entity.type
_entity.pdbx_description
1 polymer ?
#
loop_
_entity_poly.entity_id
_entity_poly.type
_entity_poly.pdbx_seq_one_letter_code
_entity_poly.pdbx_strand_id
1 'polypeptide(L)'
;MKASIASKGKAKAANGEAARSRYSGEIASKLAKANRLVSKSAQAKALNNATVSFVVLANGRVTDLELAKSSGSPELDQFALNLVRQQSPFPPIPPEIGISSWRFRAPIGPY
;
A
#
# COMPACT_ATOMS: atom_id res chain seq x y z
N MET A 1 -13.98 43.50 -15.97
CA MET A 1 -12.91 42.88 -15.16
C MET A 1 -13.42 41.50 -14.72
N LYS A 2 -12.89 40.40 -15.30
CA LYS A 2 -13.32 39.03 -14.96
C LYS A 2 -12.21 38.37 -14.14
N ALA A 3 -12.41 38.24 -12.84
CA ALA A 3 -11.51 37.55 -11.93
C ALA A 3 -12.14 36.22 -11.47
N SER A 4 -11.27 35.26 -11.16
CA SER A 4 -11.52 34.18 -10.18
C SER A 4 -12.20 32.89 -10.67
N ILE A 5 -11.53 32.16 -11.58
CA ILE A 5 -11.74 30.70 -11.74
C ILE A 5 -10.48 29.86 -11.44
N ALA A 6 -9.32 30.49 -11.23
CA ALA A 6 -8.05 29.78 -11.03
C ALA A 6 -7.79 29.28 -9.59
N SER A 7 -8.54 29.72 -8.58
CA SER A 7 -8.28 29.39 -7.17
C SER A 7 -8.90 28.06 -6.71
N LYS A 8 -10.10 27.69 -7.21
CA LYS A 8 -10.76 26.43 -6.84
C LYS A 8 -10.01 25.18 -7.35
N GLY A 9 -9.42 25.25 -8.54
CA GLY A 9 -8.63 24.15 -9.11
C GLY A 9 -7.35 23.86 -8.33
N LYS A 10 -6.64 24.91 -7.88
CA LYS A 10 -5.41 24.76 -7.08
C LYS A 10 -5.69 24.23 -5.68
N ALA A 11 -6.77 24.67 -5.03
CA ALA A 11 -7.18 24.16 -3.72
C ALA A 11 -7.59 22.68 -3.78
N LYS A 12 -8.34 22.26 -4.81
CA LYS A 12 -8.73 20.86 -4.99
C LYS A 12 -7.54 19.95 -5.32
N ALA A 13 -6.58 20.45 -6.11
CA ALA A 13 -5.33 19.74 -6.40
C ALA A 13 -4.43 19.62 -5.16
N ALA A 14 -4.27 20.69 -4.38
CA ALA A 14 -3.50 20.68 -3.14
C ALA A 14 -4.11 19.73 -2.09
N ASN A 15 -5.44 19.71 -1.98
CA ASN A 15 -6.15 18.76 -1.10
C ASN A 15 -5.96 17.32 -1.58
N GLY A 16 -6.05 17.06 -2.89
CA GLY A 16 -5.82 15.74 -3.46
C GLY A 16 -4.38 15.24 -3.28
N GLU A 17 -3.38 16.13 -3.33
CA GLU A 17 -1.97 15.78 -3.08
C GLU A 17 -1.72 15.47 -1.59
N ALA A 18 -2.27 16.31 -0.69
CA ALA A 18 -2.19 16.07 0.75
C ALA A 18 -2.88 14.75 1.13
N ALA A 19 -4.02 14.45 0.53
CA ALA A 19 -4.75 13.20 0.70
C ALA A 19 -3.93 11.99 0.24
N ARG A 20 -3.28 12.08 -0.94
CA ARG A 20 -2.38 11.05 -1.46
C ARG A 20 -1.26 10.74 -0.50
N SER A 21 -0.60 11.78 0.02
CA SER A 21 0.53 11.64 0.95
C SER A 21 0.08 11.04 2.30
N ARG A 22 -1.05 11.49 2.85
CA ARG A 22 -1.62 10.92 4.08
C ARG A 22 -1.98 9.45 3.91
N TYR A 23 -2.70 9.13 2.83
CA TYR A 23 -3.14 7.77 2.54
C TYR A 23 -1.98 6.82 2.29
N SER A 24 -0.97 7.23 1.51
CA SER A 24 0.22 6.40 1.29
C SER A 24 1.00 6.15 2.57
N GLY A 25 1.12 7.16 3.45
CA GLY A 25 1.72 7.03 4.77
C GLY A 25 0.94 6.08 5.69
N GLU A 26 -0.38 6.10 5.64
CA GLU A 26 -1.24 5.20 6.42
C GLU A 26 -1.10 3.74 5.96
N ILE A 27 -1.13 3.51 4.64
CA ILE A 27 -0.89 2.19 4.04
C ILE A 27 0.52 1.68 4.41
N ALA A 28 1.54 2.52 4.25
CA ALA A 28 2.91 2.19 4.63
C ALA A 28 3.04 1.86 6.12
N SER A 29 2.37 2.60 7.00
CA SER A 29 2.38 2.35 8.45
C SER A 29 1.71 1.03 8.81
N LYS A 30 0.57 0.70 8.19
CA LYS A 30 -0.09 -0.60 8.38
C LYS A 30 0.78 -1.75 7.89
N LEU A 31 1.37 -1.61 6.70
CA LEU A 31 2.29 -2.60 6.16
C LEU A 31 3.53 -2.77 7.03
N ALA A 32 4.12 -1.69 7.55
CA ALA A 32 5.26 -1.75 8.45
C ALA A 32 4.92 -2.46 9.77
N LYS A 33 3.75 -2.17 10.36
CA LYS A 33 3.25 -2.87 11.54
C LYS A 33 3.04 -4.35 11.27
N ALA A 34 2.43 -4.68 10.14
CA ALA A 34 2.19 -6.04 9.73
C ALA A 34 3.51 -6.79 9.46
N ASN A 35 4.50 -6.12 8.84
CA ASN A 35 5.78 -6.75 8.55
C ASN A 35 6.60 -7.06 9.82
N ARG A 36 6.34 -6.36 10.94
CA ARG A 36 6.89 -6.75 12.25
C ARG A 36 6.32 -8.07 12.78
N LEU A 37 5.18 -8.54 12.27
CA LEU A 37 4.59 -9.82 12.64
C LEU A 37 5.22 -11.00 11.88
N VAL A 38 6.07 -10.75 10.88
CA VAL A 38 6.81 -11.81 10.20
C VAL A 38 7.63 -12.59 11.21
N SER A 39 7.46 -13.90 11.23
CA SER A 39 8.22 -14.78 12.10
C SER A 39 9.72 -14.65 11.83
N LYS A 40 10.53 -14.56 12.90
CA LYS A 40 11.99 -14.49 12.79
C LYS A 40 12.59 -15.65 12.00
N SER A 41 11.95 -16.83 12.03
CA SER A 41 12.35 -18.00 11.25
C SER A 41 12.20 -17.79 9.73
N ALA A 42 11.12 -17.14 9.29
CA ALA A 42 10.91 -16.81 7.88
C ALA A 42 11.88 -15.72 7.41
N GLN A 43 12.18 -14.74 8.28
CA GLN A 43 13.19 -13.72 8.00
C GLN A 43 14.60 -14.33 7.88
N ALA A 44 14.98 -15.22 8.80
CA ALA A 44 16.32 -15.81 8.85
C ALA A 44 16.69 -16.67 7.64
N LYS A 45 15.69 -17.23 6.94
CA LYS A 45 15.88 -18.05 5.74
C LYS A 45 15.83 -17.25 4.43
N ALA A 46 15.42 -15.98 4.49
CA ALA A 46 15.28 -15.14 3.32
C ALA A 46 16.63 -14.50 2.95
N LEU A 47 16.95 -14.52 1.66
CA LEU A 47 18.15 -13.88 1.11
C LEU A 47 17.87 -12.43 0.70
N ASN A 48 16.63 -12.13 0.33
CA ASN A 48 16.17 -10.84 -0.17
C ASN A 48 14.79 -10.50 0.41
N ASN A 49 14.31 -9.30 0.14
CA ASN A 49 12.94 -8.92 0.47
C ASN A 49 11.95 -9.53 -0.54
N ALA A 50 10.85 -10.10 -0.05
CA ALA A 50 9.71 -10.49 -0.86
C ALA A 50 8.92 -9.23 -1.22
N THR A 51 8.78 -8.91 -2.50
CA THR A 51 7.94 -7.77 -2.92
C THR A 51 6.58 -8.28 -3.33
N VAL A 52 5.54 -7.81 -2.64
CA VAL A 52 4.14 -8.11 -2.98
C VAL A 52 3.54 -6.90 -3.68
N SER A 53 2.86 -7.16 -4.80
CA SER A 53 2.06 -6.17 -5.54
C SER A 53 0.60 -6.44 -5.27
N PHE A 54 -0.17 -5.39 -5.00
CA PHE A 54 -1.61 -5.50 -4.80
C PHE A 54 -2.32 -4.19 -5.12
N VAL A 55 -3.60 -4.29 -5.46
CA VAL A 55 -4.44 -3.14 -5.78
C VAL A 55 -5.45 -2.92 -4.67
N VAL A 56 -5.48 -1.72 -4.10
CA VAL A 56 -6.52 -1.30 -3.15
C VAL A 56 -7.60 -0.58 -3.92
N LEU A 57 -8.85 -1.02 -3.76
CA LEU A 57 -10.03 -0.38 -4.33
C LEU A 57 -10.49 0.81 -3.48
N ALA A 58 -11.34 1.68 -4.04
CA ALA A 58 -11.86 2.85 -3.32
C ALA A 58 -12.56 2.50 -1.99
N ASN A 59 -13.12 1.29 -1.88
CA ASN A 59 -13.74 0.77 -0.66
C ASN A 59 -12.76 0.10 0.32
N GLY A 60 -11.46 0.13 0.05
CA GLY A 60 -10.42 -0.47 0.91
C GLY A 60 -10.18 -1.96 0.68
N ARG A 61 -10.97 -2.63 -0.18
CA ARG A 61 -10.73 -4.04 -0.51
C ARG A 61 -9.45 -4.19 -1.34
N VAL A 62 -8.78 -5.32 -1.15
CA VAL A 62 -7.60 -5.69 -1.93
C VAL A 62 -8.02 -6.60 -3.08
N THR A 63 -7.48 -6.33 -4.26
CA THR A 63 -7.54 -7.20 -5.43
C THR A 63 -6.14 -7.33 -6.04
N ASP A 64 -5.97 -8.25 -6.99
CA ASP A 64 -4.73 -8.39 -7.76
C ASP A 64 -3.49 -8.62 -6.86
N LEU A 65 -3.67 -9.44 -5.82
CA LEU A 65 -2.62 -9.77 -4.87
C LEU A 65 -1.66 -10.80 -5.47
N GLU A 66 -0.45 -10.37 -5.78
CA GLU A 66 0.56 -11.20 -6.42
C GLU A 66 1.96 -10.98 -5.82
N LEU A 67 2.83 -11.99 -5.95
CA LEU A 67 4.23 -11.88 -5.58
C LEU A 67 5.02 -11.30 -6.76
N ALA A 68 5.39 -10.03 -6.67
CA ALA A 68 6.15 -9.34 -7.71
C ALA A 68 7.65 -9.70 -7.69
N LYS A 69 8.20 -10.06 -6.52
CA LYS A 69 9.57 -10.54 -6.39
C LYS A 69 9.66 -11.52 -5.21
N SER A 70 10.24 -12.69 -5.45
CA SER A 70 10.53 -13.67 -4.39
C SER A 70 11.71 -13.20 -3.53
N SER A 71 11.63 -13.50 -2.22
CA SER A 71 12.72 -13.35 -1.26
C SER A 71 13.81 -14.41 -1.39
N GLY A 72 13.56 -15.49 -2.13
CA GLY A 72 14.36 -16.70 -2.12
C GLY A 72 13.97 -17.71 -1.03
N SER A 73 13.03 -17.37 -0.14
CA SER A 73 12.41 -18.30 0.80
C SER A 73 10.91 -18.44 0.50
N PRO A 74 10.42 -19.65 0.15
CA PRO A 74 8.99 -19.89 -0.04
C PRO A 74 8.15 -19.59 1.21
N GLU A 75 8.74 -19.74 2.40
CA GLU A 75 8.05 -19.48 3.67
C GLU A 75 7.81 -17.98 3.87
N LEU A 76 8.81 -17.14 3.59
CA LEU A 76 8.63 -15.69 3.64
C LEU A 76 7.69 -15.20 2.54
N ASP A 77 7.77 -15.78 1.35
CA ASP A 77 6.91 -15.41 0.22
C ASP A 77 5.43 -15.71 0.53
N GLN A 78 5.12 -16.91 1.03
CA GLN A 78 3.76 -17.27 1.45
C GLN A 78 3.29 -16.40 2.63
N PHE A 79 4.18 -16.13 3.58
CA PHE A 79 3.87 -15.25 4.69
C PHE A 79 3.53 -13.83 4.21
N ALA A 80 4.30 -13.28 3.26
CA ALA A 80 4.09 -11.96 2.68
C ALA A 80 2.69 -11.84 2.04
N LEU A 81 2.29 -12.85 1.26
CA LEU A 81 0.96 -12.90 0.66
C LEU A 81 -0.15 -12.99 1.72
N ASN A 82 0.03 -13.87 2.71
CA ASN A 82 -0.94 -14.03 3.80
C ASN A 82 -1.07 -12.77 4.67
N LEU A 83 0.03 -12.06 4.90
CA LEU A 83 0.06 -10.81 5.63
C LEU A 83 -0.82 -9.77 4.96
N VAL A 84 -0.65 -9.55 3.64
CA VAL A 84 -1.47 -8.56 2.91
C VAL A 84 -2.95 -8.98 2.94
N ARG A 85 -3.23 -10.28 2.82
CA ARG A 85 -4.60 -10.82 2.93
C ARG A 85 -5.21 -10.55 4.30
N GLN A 86 -4.46 -10.73 5.39
CA GLN A 86 -4.91 -10.49 6.76
C GLN A 86 -5.12 -9.00 7.07
N GLN A 87 -4.36 -8.12 6.43
CA GLN A 87 -4.54 -6.67 6.56
C GLN A 87 -5.74 -6.13 5.76
N SER A 88 -6.35 -6.96 4.91
CA SER A 88 -7.56 -6.58 4.19
C SER A 88 -8.78 -6.61 5.12
N PRO A 89 -9.67 -5.59 5.07
CA PRO A 89 -9.61 -4.42 4.21
C PRO A 89 -8.65 -3.33 4.72
N PHE A 90 -7.97 -2.68 3.78
CA PHE A 90 -7.24 -1.45 4.04
C PHE A 90 -8.21 -0.27 4.22
N PRO A 91 -7.75 0.89 4.73
CA PRO A 91 -8.54 2.11 4.72
C PRO A 91 -9.05 2.41 3.29
N PRO A 92 -10.27 2.95 3.13
CA PRO A 92 -10.77 3.34 1.82
C PRO A 92 -9.96 4.50 1.25
N ILE A 93 -9.85 4.57 -0.08
CA ILE A 93 -9.16 5.67 -0.76
C ILE A 93 -9.98 6.96 -0.54
N PRO A 94 -9.37 8.03 -0.01
CA PRO A 94 -10.08 9.30 0.15
C PRO A 94 -10.65 9.79 -1.19
N PRO A 95 -11.94 10.19 -1.25
CA PRO A 95 -12.59 10.59 -2.50
C PRO A 95 -11.95 11.83 -3.15
N GLU A 96 -11.27 12.64 -2.34
CA GLU A 96 -10.46 13.80 -2.75
C GLU A 96 -9.27 13.44 -3.65
N ILE A 97 -8.80 12.19 -3.64
CA ILE A 97 -7.75 11.69 -4.55
C ILE A 97 -8.30 11.51 -5.98
N GLY A 98 -9.60 11.19 -6.12
CA GLY A 98 -10.27 11.05 -7.40
C GLY A 98 -9.91 9.81 -8.21
N ILE A 99 -9.46 8.72 -7.55
CA ILE A 99 -9.16 7.43 -8.20
C ILE A 99 -10.02 6.30 -7.60
N SER A 100 -10.42 5.35 -8.44
CA SER A 100 -11.22 4.18 -8.03
C SER A 100 -10.38 3.03 -7.48
N SER A 101 -9.08 3.02 -7.78
CA SER A 101 -8.15 1.98 -7.35
C SER A 101 -6.72 2.51 -7.37
N TRP A 102 -5.87 2.01 -6.46
CA TRP A 102 -4.45 2.33 -6.41
C TRP A 102 -3.62 1.06 -6.20
N ARG A 103 -2.65 0.84 -7.07
CA ARG A 103 -1.65 -0.23 -6.94
C ARG A 103 -0.53 0.16 -5.99
N PHE A 104 -0.27 -0.69 -5.01
CA PHE A 104 0.82 -0.58 -4.05
C PHE A 104 1.82 -1.73 -4.24
N ARG A 105 3.09 -1.45 -3.92
CA ARG A 105 4.13 -2.46 -3.79
C ARG A 105 4.69 -2.41 -2.39
N ALA A 106 4.61 -3.53 -1.68
CA ALA A 106 5.08 -3.67 -0.32
C ALA A 106 6.29 -4.62 -0.28
N PRO A 107 7.50 -4.13 0.00
CA PRO A 107 8.63 -4.99 0.32
C PRO A 107 8.45 -5.57 1.73
N ILE A 108 8.23 -6.87 1.80
CA ILE A 108 8.22 -7.69 3.01
C ILE A 108 9.61 -8.31 3.12
N GLY A 109 10.46 -7.63 3.86
CA GLY A 109 11.85 -8.01 4.03
C GLY A 109 12.14 -8.69 5.34
N PRO A 110 13.22 -9.49 5.41
CA PRO A 110 13.99 -9.55 6.64
C PRO A 110 14.58 -8.18 7.02
N TYR A 111 14.71 -7.25 6.04
CA TYR A 111 15.45 -5.97 6.06
C TYR A 111 16.78 -5.98 6.82
#